data_AF-A0A2D7TAA6-F1
#
_entry.id   AF-A0A2D7TAA6-F1
#
_cell.length_a   1.000
_cell.length_b   1.000
_cell.length_c   1.000
_cell.angle_alpha   90.00
_cell.angle_beta   90.00
_cell.angle_gamma   90.00
#
_symmetry.space_group_name_H-M   'P 1'
#
loop_
_entity.id
_entity.type
_entity.pdbx_description
1 polymer ?
#
loop_
_entity_poly.entity_id
_entity_poly.type
_entity_poly.pdbx_seq_one_letter_code
_entity_poly.pdbx_strand_id
1 'polypeptide(L)'
;MAEDSFPLDSFEDRKYLVLIGIGSFLALATIFLIMNRRSVHFNEEFGVLVLSTFFILSPIIFISAIIAIFKFGREFYNTFFLTSLISWPVSVWEYTNQSRNACMFWCGSSPPADQTPIIIFFSFQIILLIYANSWLMKENWKNKYGILYALWFSTFVYLIAYFVGFFS
;
A
#
# COMPACT_ATOMS: atom_id res chain seq x y z
N MET A 1 -21.87 -22.27 -27.36
CA MET A 1 -21.27 -23.22 -26.39
C MET A 1 -20.69 -22.38 -25.27
N ALA A 2 -21.47 -22.14 -24.23
CA ALA A 2 -21.02 -21.45 -23.03
C ALA A 2 -20.86 -22.56 -21.99
N GLU A 3 -19.64 -23.09 -21.87
CA GLU A 3 -19.32 -24.03 -20.81
C GLU A 3 -19.36 -23.27 -19.48
N ASP A 4 -20.18 -23.80 -18.59
CA ASP A 4 -20.26 -23.46 -17.18
C ASP A 4 -18.86 -23.46 -16.54
N SER A 5 -18.26 -22.29 -16.35
CA SER A 5 -17.10 -22.12 -15.48
C SER A 5 -17.56 -22.25 -14.03
N PHE A 6 -17.42 -23.47 -13.53
CA PHE A 6 -17.74 -24.01 -12.21
C PHE A 6 -17.37 -23.11 -11.00
N PRO A 7 -17.97 -23.34 -9.81
CA PRO A 7 -17.72 -22.66 -8.52
C PRO A 7 -16.26 -22.51 -8.06
N LEU A 8 -15.31 -23.19 -8.71
CA LEU A 8 -13.87 -23.04 -8.51
C LEU A 8 -13.38 -21.61 -8.78
N ASP A 9 -13.87 -20.94 -9.83
CA ASP A 9 -13.52 -19.55 -10.12
C ASP A 9 -13.96 -18.61 -9.00
N SER A 10 -15.17 -18.84 -8.45
CA SER A 10 -15.69 -18.05 -7.34
C SER A 10 -14.91 -18.24 -6.03
N PHE A 11 -14.31 -19.42 -5.83
CA PHE A 11 -13.51 -19.74 -4.65
C PHE A 11 -12.09 -19.16 -4.77
N GLU A 12 -11.50 -19.21 -5.96
CA GLU A 12 -10.19 -18.64 -6.22
C GLU A 12 -10.22 -17.11 -6.11
N ASP A 13 -11.24 -16.46 -6.67
CA ASP A 13 -11.45 -15.02 -6.58
C ASP A 13 -11.58 -14.55 -5.11
N ARG A 14 -12.26 -15.34 -4.26
CA ARG A 14 -12.35 -15.08 -2.81
C ARG A 14 -10.98 -15.16 -2.12
N LYS A 15 -10.08 -16.05 -2.52
CA LYS A 15 -8.72 -16.13 -1.94
C LYS A 15 -7.91 -14.88 -2.28
N TYR A 16 -7.95 -14.43 -3.53
CA TYR A 16 -7.29 -13.19 -3.93
C TYR A 16 -7.87 -11.99 -3.19
N LEU A 17 -9.18 -11.98 -2.92
CA LEU A 17 -9.85 -10.93 -2.14
C LEU A 17 -9.36 -10.88 -0.70
N VAL A 18 -9.29 -12.03 -0.03
CA VAL A 18 -8.84 -12.11 1.36
C VAL A 18 -7.37 -11.70 1.45
N LEU A 19 -6.53 -12.23 0.54
CA LEU A 19 -5.11 -11.89 0.48
C LEU A 19 -4.90 -10.38 0.30
N ILE A 20 -5.60 -9.76 -0.66
CA ILE A 20 -5.42 -8.32 -0.89
C ILE A 20 -6.14 -7.45 0.14
N GLY A 21 -7.21 -7.95 0.74
CA GLY A 21 -7.85 -7.32 1.89
C GLY A 21 -6.87 -7.20 3.06
N ILE A 22 -6.18 -8.29 3.39
CA ILE A 22 -5.11 -8.29 4.40
C ILE A 22 -3.97 -7.38 3.97
N GLY A 23 -3.53 -7.45 2.71
CA GLY A 23 -2.45 -6.61 2.17
C GLY A 23 -2.74 -5.11 2.25
N SER A 24 -3.96 -4.69 1.89
CA SER A 24 -4.40 -3.30 1.96
C SER A 24 -4.61 -2.80 3.39
N PHE A 25 -5.08 -3.66 4.31
CA PHE A 25 -5.12 -3.34 5.74
C PHE A 25 -3.71 -3.16 6.31
N LEU A 26 -2.79 -4.07 6.00
CA LEU A 26 -1.40 -3.98 6.42
C LEU A 26 -0.75 -2.71 5.89
N ALA A 27 -1.01 -2.34 4.63
CA ALA A 27 -0.52 -1.10 4.05
C ALA A 27 -0.91 0.14 4.89
N LEU A 28 -2.20 0.26 5.23
CA LEU A 28 -2.68 1.35 6.09
C LEU A 28 -2.10 1.29 7.51
N ALA A 29 -2.07 0.10 8.11
CA ALA A 29 -1.51 -0.09 9.45
C ALA A 29 -0.03 0.30 9.50
N THR A 30 0.75 -0.05 8.49
CA THR A 30 2.17 0.30 8.41
C THR A 30 2.38 1.81 8.37
N ILE A 31 1.63 2.55 7.54
CA ILE A 31 1.75 4.02 7.47
C ILE A 31 1.32 4.66 8.79
N PHE A 32 0.20 4.20 9.37
CA PHE A 32 -0.28 4.68 10.66
C PHE A 32 0.77 4.49 11.77
N LEU A 33 1.47 3.36 11.77
CA LEU A 33 2.53 3.08 12.73
C LEU A 33 3.75 3.99 12.52
N ILE A 34 4.17 4.24 11.28
CA ILE A 34 5.27 5.18 11.00
C ILE A 34 4.90 6.59 11.49
N MET A 35 3.67 7.03 11.24
CA MET A 35 3.18 8.34 11.68
C MET A 35 3.19 8.49 13.21
N ASN A 36 2.86 7.42 13.94
CA ASN A 36 2.79 7.42 15.41
C ASN A 36 4.08 6.97 16.10
N ARG A 37 5.16 6.67 15.36
CA ARG A 37 6.43 6.19 15.91
C ARG A 37 7.04 7.11 16.96
N ARG A 38 6.77 8.43 16.90
CA ARG A 38 7.27 9.43 17.87
C ARG A 38 6.41 9.56 19.13
N SER A 39 5.32 8.81 19.25
CA SER A 39 4.45 8.88 20.44
C SER A 39 5.01 8.07 21.61
N VAL A 40 4.88 8.61 22.83
CA VAL A 40 5.41 8.03 24.09
C VAL A 40 4.80 6.66 24.43
N HIS A 41 3.69 6.27 23.78
CA HIS A 41 3.00 4.99 23.99
C HIS A 41 3.18 4.00 22.82
N PHE A 42 4.13 4.23 21.93
CA PHE A 42 4.36 3.33 20.80
C PHE A 42 4.95 2.00 21.27
N ASN A 43 4.24 0.91 21.04
CA ASN A 43 4.78 -0.44 21.23
C ASN A 43 5.67 -0.79 20.03
N GLU A 44 6.99 -0.68 20.21
CA GLU A 44 7.98 -0.96 19.16
C GLU A 44 7.88 -2.39 18.61
N GLU A 45 7.59 -3.37 19.46
CA GLU A 45 7.45 -4.78 19.04
C GLU A 45 6.28 -4.95 18.06
N PHE A 46 5.16 -4.30 18.34
CA PHE A 46 4.00 -4.31 17.43
C PHE A 46 4.33 -3.61 16.10
N GLY A 47 5.07 -2.49 16.16
CA GLY A 47 5.55 -1.78 14.98
C GLY A 47 6.39 -2.67 14.06
N VAL A 48 7.38 -3.36 14.64
CA VAL A 48 8.27 -4.29 13.92
C VAL A 48 7.48 -5.47 13.36
N LEU A 49 6.54 -6.03 14.12
CA LEU A 49 5.70 -7.14 13.67
C LEU A 49 4.88 -6.77 12.42
N VAL A 50 4.20 -5.62 12.41
CA VAL A 50 3.38 -5.20 11.27
C VAL A 50 4.25 -4.90 10.04
N LEU A 51 5.37 -4.19 10.23
CA LEU A 51 6.30 -3.88 9.15
C LEU A 51 6.92 -5.15 8.54
N SER A 52 7.40 -6.07 9.37
CA SER A 52 7.97 -7.34 8.91
C SER A 52 6.93 -8.21 8.20
N THR A 53 5.70 -8.29 8.73
CA THR A 53 4.60 -9.00 8.08
C THR A 53 4.28 -8.41 6.70
N PHE A 54 4.28 -7.08 6.55
CA PHE A 54 4.08 -6.41 5.27
C PHE A 54 5.15 -6.83 4.24
N PHE A 55 6.44 -6.82 4.61
CA PHE A 55 7.53 -7.20 3.71
C PHE A 55 7.56 -8.71 3.40
N ILE A 56 7.22 -9.56 4.37
CA ILE A 56 7.14 -11.03 4.17
C ILE A 56 6.02 -11.38 3.18
N LEU A 57 4.86 -10.73 3.29
CA LEU A 57 3.72 -10.96 2.39
C LEU A 57 3.88 -10.28 1.03
N SER A 58 4.77 -9.29 0.92
CA SER A 58 5.00 -8.52 -0.31
C SER A 58 5.25 -9.37 -1.56
N PRO A 59 6.17 -10.37 -1.57
CA PRO A 59 6.38 -11.21 -2.75
C PRO A 59 5.13 -12.03 -3.13
N ILE A 60 4.37 -12.50 -2.16
CA ILE A 60 3.14 -13.28 -2.40
C ILE A 60 2.07 -12.40 -3.05
N ILE A 61 1.87 -11.19 -2.51
CA ILE A 61 0.92 -10.21 -3.05
C ILE A 61 1.37 -9.72 -4.43
N PHE A 62 2.66 -9.57 -4.67
CA PHE A 62 3.18 -9.18 -5.98
C PHE A 62 2.91 -10.25 -7.05
N ILE A 63 3.17 -11.52 -6.74
CA ILE A 63 2.85 -12.63 -7.64
C ILE A 63 1.35 -12.68 -7.90
N SER A 64 0.51 -12.52 -6.87
CA SER A 64 -0.94 -12.52 -7.05
C SER A 64 -1.44 -11.33 -7.86
N ALA A 65 -0.78 -10.17 -7.77
CA ALA A 65 -1.07 -9.00 -8.62
C ALA A 65 -0.77 -9.30 -10.09
N ILE A 66 0.36 -9.96 -10.39
CA ILE A 66 0.71 -10.37 -11.76
C ILE A 66 -0.35 -11.33 -12.32
N ILE A 67 -0.74 -12.34 -11.56
CA ILE A 67 -1.80 -13.29 -11.94
C ILE A 67 -3.12 -12.52 -12.19
N ALA A 68 -3.47 -11.57 -11.32
CA ALA A 68 -4.66 -10.75 -11.47
C ALA A 68 -4.64 -9.87 -12.73
N ILE A 69 -3.48 -9.35 -13.14
CA ILE A 69 -3.32 -8.62 -14.42
C ILE A 69 -3.67 -9.54 -15.59
N PHE A 70 -3.16 -10.77 -15.61
CA PHE A 70 -3.46 -11.72 -16.66
C PHE A 70 -4.92 -12.17 -16.65
N LYS A 71 -5.53 -12.37 -15.47
CA LYS A 71 -6.92 -12.86 -15.32
C LYS A 71 -7.97 -11.78 -15.62
N PHE A 72 -7.79 -10.57 -15.09
CA PHE A 72 -8.81 -9.51 -15.15
C PHE A 72 -8.55 -8.48 -16.26
N GLY A 73 -7.34 -8.46 -16.83
CA GLY A 73 -7.00 -7.66 -17.99
C GLY A 73 -7.10 -6.15 -17.73
N ARG A 74 -7.66 -5.45 -18.73
CA ARG A 74 -7.58 -3.98 -18.84
C ARG A 74 -8.24 -3.21 -17.72
N GLU A 75 -9.36 -3.69 -17.21
CA GLU A 75 -10.09 -3.04 -16.11
C GLU A 75 -9.24 -3.03 -14.83
N PHE A 76 -8.56 -4.13 -14.54
CA PHE A 76 -7.68 -4.24 -13.40
C PHE A 76 -6.43 -3.37 -13.56
N TYR A 77 -5.63 -3.56 -14.61
CA TYR A 77 -4.33 -2.91 -14.69
C TYR A 77 -4.44 -1.39 -14.88
N ASN A 78 -5.46 -0.90 -15.62
CA ASN A 78 -5.67 0.55 -15.75
C ASN A 78 -5.89 1.17 -14.38
N THR A 79 -6.78 0.58 -13.59
CA THR A 79 -7.12 1.09 -12.26
C THR A 79 -5.93 0.97 -11.31
N PHE A 80 -5.22 -0.16 -11.36
CA PHE A 80 -4.01 -0.40 -10.58
C PHE A 80 -2.94 0.67 -10.86
N PHE A 81 -2.52 0.82 -12.11
CA PHE A 81 -1.45 1.74 -12.47
C PHE A 81 -1.85 3.20 -12.28
N LEU A 82 -3.07 3.59 -12.65
CA LEU A 82 -3.53 4.97 -12.48
C LEU A 82 -3.52 5.37 -11.00
N THR A 83 -4.04 4.49 -10.13
CA THR A 83 -4.08 4.73 -8.69
C THR A 83 -2.68 4.80 -8.09
N SER A 84 -1.78 3.89 -8.48
CA SER A 84 -0.41 3.89 -7.98
C SER A 84 0.41 5.08 -8.47
N LEU A 85 0.33 5.44 -9.75
CA LEU A 85 1.11 6.54 -10.32
C LEU A 85 0.72 7.90 -9.72
N ILE A 86 -0.56 8.09 -9.37
CA ILE A 86 -1.01 9.33 -8.70
C ILE A 86 -0.33 9.52 -7.33
N SER A 87 0.06 8.42 -6.66
CA SER A 87 0.68 8.50 -5.34
C SER A 87 2.19 8.77 -5.39
N TRP A 88 2.84 8.55 -6.54
CA TRP A 88 4.31 8.62 -6.66
C TRP A 88 4.91 9.99 -6.34
N PRO A 89 4.30 11.13 -6.71
CA PRO A 89 4.82 12.44 -6.31
C PRO A 89 4.98 12.58 -4.78
N VAL A 90 4.06 11.99 -4.02
CA VAL A 90 4.14 11.99 -2.54
C VAL A 90 5.28 11.12 -2.05
N SER A 91 5.51 9.95 -2.67
CA SER A 91 6.66 9.10 -2.36
C SER A 91 8.00 9.79 -2.66
N VAL A 92 8.11 10.49 -3.80
CA VAL A 92 9.31 11.27 -4.16
C VAL A 92 9.54 12.44 -3.20
N TRP A 93 8.46 13.11 -2.79
CA TRP A 93 8.53 14.13 -1.75
C TRP A 93 9.03 13.52 -0.45
N GLU A 94 8.52 12.37 -0.03
CA GLU A 94 8.98 11.72 1.19
C GLU A 94 10.47 11.34 1.12
N TYR A 95 10.93 10.78 0.00
CA TYR A 95 12.37 10.54 -0.20
C TYR A 95 13.20 11.81 0.00
N THR A 96 12.77 12.93 -0.59
CA THR A 96 13.48 14.22 -0.49
C THR A 96 13.43 14.77 0.94
N ASN A 97 12.31 14.57 1.64
CA ASN A 97 12.12 14.97 3.02
C ASN A 97 13.05 14.18 3.96
N GLN A 98 13.09 12.85 3.82
CA GLN A 98 13.96 12.00 4.64
C GLN A 98 15.44 12.24 4.31
N SER A 99 15.84 12.29 3.03
CA SER A 99 17.25 12.51 2.65
C SER A 99 17.84 13.85 3.08
N ARG A 100 17.00 14.88 3.24
CA ARG A 100 17.47 16.21 3.66
C ARG A 100 17.35 16.46 5.16
N ASN A 101 16.36 15.85 5.81
CA ASN A 101 15.98 16.20 7.20
C ASN A 101 16.11 15.02 8.17
N ALA A 102 16.12 13.78 7.70
CA ALA A 102 16.42 12.62 8.53
C ALA A 102 17.92 12.35 8.50
N CYS A 103 18.45 11.98 9.65
CA CYS A 103 19.88 11.96 9.83
C CYS A 103 20.22 10.84 10.82
N MET A 104 21.05 9.88 10.40
CA MET A 104 21.24 8.60 11.10
C MET A 104 22.53 8.52 11.92
N PHE A 105 23.63 9.16 11.48
CA PHE A 105 24.95 8.93 12.10
C PHE A 105 25.72 10.18 12.54
N TRP A 106 25.37 11.40 12.09
CA TRP A 106 26.19 12.60 12.33
C TRP A 106 25.37 13.88 12.35
N CYS A 107 24.47 13.98 13.33
CA CYS A 107 23.44 15.01 13.32
C CYS A 107 23.58 15.83 14.59
N GLY A 108 23.90 17.11 14.44
CA GLY A 108 23.55 18.09 15.46
C GLY A 108 22.02 18.21 15.55
N SER A 109 21.52 19.37 15.96
CA SER A 109 20.09 19.72 15.98
C SER A 109 19.49 19.84 14.57
N SER A 110 19.47 18.75 13.81
CA SER A 110 18.85 18.70 12.48
C SER A 110 17.34 18.92 12.65
N PRO A 111 16.71 19.79 11.83
CA PRO A 111 15.29 20.03 11.94
C PRO A 111 14.53 18.72 11.73
N PRO A 112 13.48 18.44 12.53
CA PRO A 112 12.72 17.22 12.38
C PRO A 112 12.14 17.13 10.97
N ALA A 113 12.22 15.94 10.36
CA ALA A 113 11.55 15.68 9.09
C ALA A 113 10.06 16.10 9.14
N ASP A 114 9.60 16.72 8.05
CA ASP A 114 8.23 17.22 7.90
C ASP A 114 7.26 16.03 7.89
N GLN A 115 6.16 16.13 8.63
CA GLN A 115 5.13 15.08 8.68
C GLN A 115 4.08 15.24 7.57
N THR A 116 4.09 16.35 6.83
CA THR A 116 3.14 16.64 5.76
C THR A 116 3.06 15.52 4.70
N PRO A 117 4.16 15.02 4.10
CA PRO A 117 4.09 13.95 3.10
C PRO A 117 3.43 12.67 3.62
N ILE A 118 3.75 12.23 4.84
CA ILE A 118 3.13 11.02 5.41
C ILE A 118 1.64 11.20 5.71
N ILE A 119 1.21 12.38 6.18
CA ILE A 119 -0.20 12.68 6.45
C ILE A 119 -1.00 12.73 5.15
N ILE A 120 -0.46 13.38 4.11
CA ILE A 120 -1.10 13.44 2.78
C ILE A 120 -1.22 12.04 2.20
N PHE A 121 -0.15 11.25 2.26
CA PHE A 121 -0.16 9.88 1.76
C PHE A 121 -1.19 9.01 2.50
N PHE A 122 -1.23 9.09 3.83
CA PHE A 122 -2.19 8.34 4.64
C PHE A 122 -3.65 8.72 4.31
N SER A 123 -3.92 10.02 4.16
CA SER A 123 -5.24 10.54 3.78
C SER A 123 -5.66 10.03 2.40
N PHE A 124 -4.74 10.02 1.44
CA PHE A 124 -4.96 9.47 0.10
C PHE A 124 -5.30 7.97 0.15
N GLN A 125 -4.57 7.17 0.94
CA GLN A 125 -4.86 5.74 1.11
C GLN A 125 -6.25 5.49 1.73
N ILE A 126 -6.66 6.30 2.73
CA ILE A 126 -8.00 6.21 3.32
C ILE A 126 -9.08 6.53 2.28
N ILE A 127 -8.92 7.60 1.51
CA ILE A 127 -9.88 8.01 0.48
C ILE A 127 -10.05 6.90 -0.56
N LEU A 128 -8.94 6.31 -1.02
CA LEU A 128 -8.96 5.20 -1.96
C LEU A 128 -9.62 3.94 -1.38
N LEU A 129 -9.41 3.63 -0.10
CA LEU A 129 -10.07 2.49 0.54
C LEU A 129 -11.59 2.72 0.66
N ILE A 130 -12.02 3.92 1.05
CA ILE A 130 -13.44 4.31 1.10
C ILE A 130 -14.04 4.23 -0.30
N TYR A 131 -13.31 4.68 -1.33
CA TYR A 131 -13.75 4.61 -2.72
C TYR A 131 -13.90 3.16 -3.19
N ALA A 132 -12.91 2.30 -2.92
CA ALA A 132 -12.95 0.87 -3.23
C ALA A 132 -14.12 0.14 -2.55
N ASN A 133 -14.41 0.49 -1.29
CA ASN A 133 -15.54 -0.07 -0.53
C ASN A 133 -16.89 0.46 -1.02
N SER A 134 -16.97 1.72 -1.43
CA SER A 134 -18.20 2.30 -1.99
C SER A 134 -18.55 1.69 -3.36
N TRP A 135 -17.54 1.34 -4.15
CA TRP A 135 -17.69 0.62 -5.41
C TRP A 135 -18.05 -0.86 -5.25
N LEU A 136 -17.81 -1.45 -4.07
CA LEU A 136 -18.17 -2.84 -3.73
C LEU A 136 -19.69 -3.10 -3.83
N MET A 137 -20.50 -2.05 -3.68
CA MET A 137 -21.96 -2.10 -3.79
C MET A 137 -22.48 -2.10 -5.24
N LYS A 138 -21.61 -1.83 -6.22
CA LYS A 138 -21.94 -1.82 -7.66
C LYS A 138 -21.12 -2.94 -8.31
N GLU A 139 -21.65 -3.68 -9.27
CA GLU A 139 -21.08 -4.92 -9.83
C GLU A 139 -19.67 -4.84 -10.49
N ASN A 140 -18.89 -3.77 -10.28
CA ASN A 140 -17.53 -3.53 -10.78
C ASN A 140 -16.42 -4.10 -9.88
N TRP A 141 -16.50 -5.39 -9.59
CA TRP A 141 -15.57 -6.06 -8.69
C TRP A 141 -14.10 -6.05 -9.19
N LYS A 142 -13.85 -6.14 -10.50
CA LYS A 142 -12.49 -6.13 -11.09
C LYS A 142 -11.72 -4.83 -10.82
N ASN A 143 -12.40 -3.69 -10.98
CA ASN A 143 -11.83 -2.38 -10.68
C ASN A 143 -11.50 -2.22 -9.20
N LYS A 144 -12.35 -2.76 -8.31
CA LYS A 144 -12.07 -2.80 -6.87
C LYS A 144 -10.77 -3.56 -6.57
N TYR A 145 -10.56 -4.75 -7.17
CA TYR A 145 -9.30 -5.47 -6.99
C TYR A 145 -8.11 -4.59 -7.40
N GLY A 146 -8.19 -3.92 -8.56
CA GLY A 146 -7.15 -2.99 -9.00
C GLY A 146 -6.80 -1.92 -7.97
N ILE A 147 -7.81 -1.30 -7.32
CA ILE A 147 -7.59 -0.29 -6.27
C ILE A 147 -6.93 -0.91 -5.03
N LEU A 148 -7.39 -2.07 -4.56
CA LEU A 148 -6.83 -2.71 -3.36
C LEU A 148 -5.37 -3.12 -3.58
N TYR A 149 -5.04 -3.63 -4.76
CA TYR A 149 -3.65 -3.88 -5.17
C TYR A 149 -2.83 -2.61 -5.26
N ALA A 150 -3.42 -1.52 -5.76
CA ALA A 150 -2.76 -0.24 -5.81
C ALA A 150 -2.48 0.34 -4.42
N LEU A 151 -3.37 0.19 -3.44
CA LEU A 151 -3.12 0.63 -2.05
C LEU A 151 -1.84 -0.01 -1.49
N TRP A 152 -1.76 -1.34 -1.62
CA TRP A 152 -0.60 -2.11 -1.18
C TRP A 152 0.67 -1.70 -1.93
N PHE A 153 0.62 -1.66 -3.28
CA PHE A 153 1.80 -1.35 -4.10
C PHE A 153 2.29 0.08 -3.91
N SER A 154 1.37 1.05 -3.81
CA SER A 154 1.71 2.45 -3.53
C SER A 154 2.42 2.58 -2.19
N THR A 155 1.95 1.84 -1.19
CA THR A 155 2.58 1.82 0.14
C THR A 155 3.95 1.19 0.10
N PHE A 156 4.13 0.10 -0.66
CA PHE A 156 5.43 -0.51 -0.87
C PHE A 156 6.43 0.48 -1.50
N VAL A 157 6.03 1.20 -2.55
CA VAL A 157 6.87 2.24 -3.18
C VAL A 157 7.16 3.39 -2.21
N TYR A 158 6.17 3.84 -1.44
CA TYR A 158 6.35 4.86 -0.41
C TYR A 158 7.35 4.43 0.66
N LEU A 159 7.29 3.17 1.12
CA LEU A 159 8.23 2.65 2.12
C LEU A 159 9.66 2.58 1.58
N ILE A 160 9.84 2.17 0.32
CA ILE A 160 11.16 2.22 -0.32
C ILE A 160 11.68 3.65 -0.32
N ALA A 161 10.87 4.62 -0.74
CA ALA A 161 11.26 6.02 -0.77
C ALA A 161 11.61 6.56 0.64
N TYR A 162 10.79 6.20 1.64
CA TYR A 162 11.02 6.51 3.05
C TYR A 162 12.36 5.97 3.54
N PHE A 163 12.61 4.66 3.39
CA PHE A 163 13.83 4.04 3.89
C PHE A 163 15.06 4.49 3.11
N VAL A 164 15.00 4.51 1.78
CA VAL A 164 16.13 4.96 0.95
C VAL A 164 16.50 6.41 1.26
N GLY A 165 15.52 7.29 1.48
CA GLY A 165 15.78 8.66 1.92
C GLY A 165 16.33 8.72 3.34
N PHE A 166 15.83 7.88 4.25
CA PHE A 166 16.31 7.82 5.64
C PHE A 166 17.76 7.31 5.76
N PHE A 167 18.21 6.48 4.81
CA PHE A 167 19.56 5.90 4.76
C PHE A 167 20.54 6.64 3.82
N SER A 168 20.11 7.69 3.11
CA SER A 168 21.00 8.47 2.22
C SER A 168 21.79 9.52 3.00
#